data_AF-A0AAC8Z215-F1
#
_entry.id   AF-A0AAC8Z215-F1
#
_cell.length_a   1.000
_cell.length_b   1.000
_cell.length_c   1.000
_cell.angle_alpha   90.00
_cell.angle_beta   90.00
_cell.angle_gamma   90.00
#
_symmetry.space_group_name_H-M   'P 1'
#
loop_
_entity.id
_entity.type
_entity.pdbx_description
1 polymer ?
#
loop_
_entity_poly.entity_id
_entity_poly.type
_entity_poly.pdbx_seq_one_letter_code
_entity_poly.pdbx_strand_id
1 'polypeptide(L)'
;MTRAKPTRAEQLRRHREIFTYALAHGLTLLEAEAAMARDSARAARERLALVKRCGRSAVAAPAPIGAEAPHGPAPENAPWMMRD
;
A
#
# COMPACT_ATOMS: atom_id res chain seq x y z
N MET A 1 6.08 14.66 5.61
CA MET A 1 6.13 13.77 6.78
C MET A 1 7.56 13.27 6.95
N THR A 2 8.29 13.77 7.95
CA THR A 2 9.65 13.32 8.27
C THR A 2 9.58 11.94 8.92
N ARG A 3 10.25 10.94 8.33
CA ARG A 3 10.31 9.59 8.89
C ARG A 3 11.07 9.65 10.22
N ALA A 4 10.47 9.13 11.29
CA ALA A 4 11.14 9.07 12.59
C ALA A 4 12.49 8.34 12.46
N LYS A 5 13.51 8.82 13.18
CA LYS A 5 14.82 8.15 13.21
C LYS A 5 14.63 6.73 13.76
N PRO A 6 15.28 5.72 13.15
CA PRO A 6 15.15 4.35 13.61
C PRO A 6 15.69 4.22 15.04
N THR A 7 14.94 3.54 15.89
CA THR A 7 15.36 3.26 17.26
C THR A 7 16.61 2.39 17.27
N ARG A 8 17.37 2.39 18.37
CA ARG A 8 18.56 1.53 18.51
C ARG A 8 18.22 0.05 18.32
N ALA A 9 17.06 -0.38 18.82
CA ALA A 9 16.58 -1.75 18.66
C ALA A 9 16.36 -2.12 17.18
N GLU A 10 15.80 -1.20 16.38
CA GLU A 10 15.61 -1.39 14.94
C GLU A 10 16.93 -1.48 14.19
N GLN A 11 17.91 -0.65 14.55
CA GLN A 11 19.24 -0.69 13.96
C GLN A 11 19.92 -2.04 14.21
N LEU A 12 19.85 -2.56 15.44
CA LEU A 12 20.41 -3.87 15.79
C LEU A 12 19.72 -5.03 15.07
N ARG A 13 18.37 -4.98 14.94
CA ARG A 13 17.62 -5.97 14.16
C ARG A 13 18.08 -5.99 12.71
N ARG A 14 18.14 -4.81 12.08
CA ARG A 14 18.58 -4.68 10.69
C ARG A 14 20.03 -5.14 10.49
N HIS A 15 20.93 -4.81 11.42
CA HIS A 15 22.30 -5.31 11.37
C HIS A 15 22.34 -6.84 11.45
N ARG A 16 21.57 -7.47 12.34
CA ARG A 16 21.49 -8.93 12.46
C ARG A 16 20.98 -9.58 11.17
N GLU A 17 19.98 -9.00 10.53
CA GLU A 17 19.46 -9.47 9.25
C GLU A 17 20.53 -9.44 8.16
N ILE A 18 21.24 -8.32 8.00
CA ILE A 18 22.33 -8.17 7.02
C ILE A 18 23.44 -9.17 7.31
N PHE A 19 23.84 -9.31 8.57
CA PHE A 19 24.89 -10.23 8.98
C PHE A 19 24.51 -11.69 8.67
N THR A 20 23.28 -12.09 8.98
CA THR A 20 22.80 -13.45 8.71
C THR A 20 22.73 -13.73 7.21
N TYR A 21 22.28 -12.75 6.43
CA TYR A 21 22.25 -12.85 4.97
C TYR A 21 23.67 -12.96 4.39
N ALA A 22 24.62 -12.15 4.87
CA ALA A 22 26.01 -12.17 4.46
C ALA A 22 26.65 -13.55 4.70
N LEU A 23 26.45 -14.12 5.89
CA LEU A 23 26.95 -15.46 6.22
C LEU A 23 26.34 -16.54 5.32
N ALA A 24 25.04 -16.48 5.06
CA ALA A 24 24.35 -17.48 4.24
C ALA A 24 24.80 -17.48 2.77
N HIS A 25 25.28 -16.33 2.26
CA HIS A 25 25.65 -16.16 0.85
C HIS A 25 27.15 -15.98 0.62
N GLY A 26 27.98 -16.02 1.68
CA GLY A 26 29.42 -15.80 1.58
C GLY A 26 29.79 -14.40 1.11
N LEU A 27 28.99 -13.39 1.46
CA LEU A 27 29.16 -12.00 1.03
C LEU A 27 29.80 -11.15 2.13
N THR A 28 30.42 -10.05 1.74
CA THR A 28 30.75 -8.98 2.72
C THR A 28 29.47 -8.27 3.18
N LEU A 29 29.53 -7.55 4.31
CA LEU A 29 28.36 -6.81 4.83
C LEU A 29 27.84 -5.75 3.86
N LEU A 30 28.74 -5.06 3.15
CA LEU A 30 28.38 -4.06 2.15
C LEU A 30 27.68 -4.70 0.94
N GLU A 31 28.17 -5.85 0.49
CA GLU A 31 27.56 -6.60 -0.62
C GLU A 31 26.21 -7.17 -0.24
N ALA A 32 26.08 -7.72 0.98
CA ALA A 32 24.84 -8.22 1.53
C ALA A 32 23.78 -7.10 1.61
N GLU A 33 24.14 -5.92 2.13
CA GLU A 33 23.24 -4.78 2.16
C GLU A 33 22.81 -4.35 0.75
N ALA A 34 23.75 -4.29 -0.19
CA ALA A 34 23.44 -3.95 -1.58
C ALA A 34 22.52 -4.99 -2.25
N ALA A 35 22.75 -6.28 -2.00
CA ALA A 35 21.93 -7.37 -2.50
C ALA A 35 20.50 -7.30 -1.94
N MET A 36 20.35 -7.16 -0.61
CA MET A 36 19.06 -7.00 0.04
C MET A 36 18.31 -5.74 -0.45
N ALA A 37 19.03 -4.64 -0.70
CA ALA A 37 18.43 -3.43 -1.26
C ALA A 37 17.89 -3.67 -2.68
N ARG A 38 18.64 -4.36 -3.55
CA ARG A 38 18.21 -4.71 -4.92
C ARG A 38 16.97 -5.61 -4.89
N ASP A 39 16.95 -6.60 -4.01
CA ASP A 39 15.82 -7.53 -3.87
C ASP A 39 14.56 -6.79 -3.37
N SER A 40 14.71 -5.90 -2.39
CA SER A 40 13.61 -5.08 -1.90
C SER A 40 13.03 -4.16 -2.99
N ALA A 41 13.90 -3.59 -3.83
CA ALA A 41 13.51 -2.75 -4.95
C ALA A 41 12.79 -3.57 -6.05
N ARG A 42 13.27 -4.78 -6.34
CA ARG A 42 12.64 -5.71 -7.27
C ARG A 42 11.23 -6.08 -6.80
N ALA A 43 11.09 -6.51 -5.55
CA ALA A 43 9.79 -6.84 -4.95
C ALA A 43 8.83 -5.64 -4.95
N ALA A 44 9.32 -4.42 -4.70
CA ALA A 44 8.51 -3.22 -4.79
C ALA A 44 8.00 -2.95 -6.22
N ARG A 45 8.85 -3.15 -7.24
CA ARG A 45 8.46 -3.03 -8.66
C ARG A 45 7.42 -4.07 -9.05
N GLU A 46 7.59 -5.32 -8.62
CA GLU A 46 6.64 -6.40 -8.87
C GLU A 46 5.27 -6.11 -8.23
N ARG A 47 5.24 -5.68 -6.97
CA ARG A 47 4.01 -5.24 -6.31
C ARG A 47 3.33 -4.10 -7.08
N LEU A 48 4.09 -3.10 -7.52
CA LEU A 48 3.55 -1.99 -8.29
C LEU A 48 3.01 -2.44 -9.66
N ALA A 49 3.66 -3.40 -10.31
CA ALA A 49 3.19 -4.00 -11.55
C ALA A 49 1.86 -4.76 -11.36
N LEU A 50 1.73 -5.53 -10.27
CA LEU A 50 0.48 -6.22 -9.90
C LEU A 50 -0.65 -5.23 -9.63
N VAL A 51 -0.39 -4.19 -8.83
CA VAL A 51 -1.38 -3.13 -8.55
C VAL A 51 -1.81 -2.43 -9.84
N LYS A 52 -0.88 -2.12 -10.75
CA LYS A 52 -1.23 -1.53 -12.06
C LYS A 52 -2.08 -2.47 -12.91
N ARG A 53 -1.80 -3.78 -12.88
CA ARG A 53 -2.55 -4.79 -13.62
C ARG A 53 -3.98 -4.95 -13.08
N CYS A 54 -4.15 -5.06 -11.76
CA CYS A 54 -5.46 -5.23 -11.12
C CYS A 54 -6.25 -3.93 -10.99
N GLY A 55 -5.58 -2.79 -10.84
CA GLY A 55 -6.21 -1.47 -10.75
C GLY A 55 -6.82 -1.01 -12.08
N ARG A 56 -6.29 -1.48 -13.23
CA ARG A 56 -6.87 -1.17 -14.54
C ARG A 56 -8.17 -1.96 -14.83
N SER A 57 -8.39 -3.08 -14.15
CA SER A 57 -9.62 -3.87 -14.26
C SER A 57 -10.71 -3.50 -13.25
N ALA A 58 -10.39 -2.69 -12.23
CA ALA A 58 -11.31 -2.41 -11.12
C ALA A 58 -11.78 -0.95 -11.01
N VAL A 59 -11.21 -0.02 -11.78
CA VAL A 59 -11.64 1.38 -11.77
C VAL A 59 -12.57 1.62 -12.95
N ALA A 60 -13.87 1.37 -12.74
CA ALA A 60 -14.88 2.11 -13.48
C ALA A 60 -14.57 3.60 -13.30
N ALA A 61 -14.63 4.39 -14.37
CA ALA A 61 -14.37 5.82 -14.31
C ALA A 61 -15.20 6.43 -13.17
N PRO A 62 -14.61 7.26 -12.28
CA PRO A 62 -15.41 7.95 -11.29
C PRO A 62 -16.48 8.75 -12.03
N ALA A 63 -17.75 8.52 -11.68
CA ALA A 63 -18.85 9.27 -12.22
C ALA A 63 -18.55 10.77 -12.03
N PRO A 64 -18.83 11.63 -13.02
CA PRO A 64 -18.59 13.05 -12.88
C PRO A 64 -19.33 13.57 -11.64
N ILE A 65 -18.62 14.31 -10.80
CA ILE A 65 -19.18 14.99 -9.63
C ILE A 65 -20.30 15.90 -10.16
N GLY A 66 -21.55 15.57 -9.83
CA GLY A 66 -22.75 16.26 -10.35
C GLY A 66 -23.74 15.38 -11.12
N ALA A 67 -23.44 14.09 -11.38
CA ALA A 67 -24.40 13.14 -11.95
C ALA A 67 -25.36 12.53 -10.91
N GLU A 68 -25.76 13.31 -9.90
CA GLU A 68 -26.83 12.91 -9.00
C GLU A 68 -28.15 13.13 -9.76
N ALA A 69 -28.86 12.04 -10.06
CA ALA A 69 -30.21 12.15 -10.58
C ALA A 69 -31.04 12.94 -9.54
N PRO A 70 -31.89 13.91 -9.95
CA PRO A 70 -32.73 14.62 -9.01
C PRO A 70 -33.51 13.58 -8.21
N HIS A 71 -33.34 13.60 -6.89
CA HIS A 71 -34.11 12.74 -6.00
C HIS A 71 -35.58 12.90 -6.39
N GLY A 72 -36.17 11.82 -6.90
CA GLY A 72 -37.59 11.79 -7.23
C GLY A 72 -38.42 12.16 -6.00
N PRO A 73 -39.70 12.55 -6.18
CA PRO A 73 -40.55 12.92 -5.06
C PRO A 73 -40.49 11.83 -3.98
N ALA A 74 -40.35 12.27 -2.73
CA ALA A 74 -40.29 11.35 -1.59
C ALA A 74 -41.50 10.41 -1.64
N PRO A 75 -41.32 9.09 -1.44
CA PRO A 75 -42.43 8.16 -1.50
C PRO A 75 -43.47 8.51 -0.42
N GLU A 76 -44.74 8.61 -0.81
CA GLU A 76 -45.86 9.04 0.03
C GLU A 76 -46.03 8.23 1.33
N ASN A 77 -45.40 7.06 1.42
CA ASN A 77 -45.46 6.16 2.58
C ASN A 77 -44.08 5.77 3.10
N ALA A 78 -43.17 6.74 3.24
CA ALA A 78 -41.90 6.49 3.86
C ALA A 78 -42.07 6.25 5.38
N PRO A 79 -41.43 5.21 5.97
CA PRO A 79 -41.64 4.80 7.37
C PRO A 79 -41.12 5.79 8.41
N TRP A 80 -40.43 6.84 7.97
CA TRP A 80 -39.92 7.94 8.80
C TRP A 80 -40.80 9.19 8.74
N MET A 81 -41.83 9.23 7.88
CA MET A 81 -42.83 10.28 7.93
C MET A 81 -43.82 9.97 9.06
N MET A 82 -43.72 10.74 10.15
CA MET A 82 -44.72 10.75 11.21
C MET A 82 -46.05 11.20 10.58
N ARG A 83 -47.10 10.40 10.76
CA ARG A 83 -48.45 10.74 10.35
C ARG A 83 -49.11 11.52 11.47
N ASP A 84 -49.54 12.75 11.20
CA ASP A 84 -50.41 13.51 12.09
C ASP A 84 -51.87 13.03 11.97
#